data_AF-A0A0Q6BLK5-F1
#
_entry.id   AF-A0A0Q6BLK5-F1
#
_cell.length_a   1.000
_cell.length_b   1.000
_cell.length_c   1.000
_cell.angle_alpha   90.00
_cell.angle_beta   90.00
_cell.angle_gamma   90.00
#
_symmetry.space_group_name_H-M   'P 1'
#
loop_
_entity.id
_entity.type
_entity.pdbx_description
1 polymer ?
#
loop_
_entity_poly.entity_id
_entity_poly.type
_entity_poly.pdbx_seq_one_letter_code
_entity_poly.pdbx_strand_id
1 'polypeptide(L)'
;MPRAIVPLAFLLLALPGCTAAPDRESGISTLPSSYVLPPRANTAPRGSEAFCRTYGQQTASNRLRSSTRNGGRGPSGFDTVLAEREGERAIARCLAGRTN
;
A
#
# COMPACT_ATOMS: atom_id res chain seq x y z
N MET A 1 10.84 60.17 -23.99
CA MET A 1 9.66 59.39 -23.55
C MET A 1 10.04 57.91 -23.54
N PRO A 2 10.35 57.29 -22.38
CA PRO A 2 10.67 55.87 -22.30
C PRO A 2 9.38 55.03 -22.20
N ARG A 3 9.20 54.05 -23.10
CA ARG A 3 8.17 53.01 -22.97
C ARG A 3 8.81 51.78 -22.31
N ALA A 4 8.44 51.55 -21.05
CA ALA A 4 8.69 50.32 -20.34
C ALA A 4 7.72 49.24 -20.85
N ILE A 5 8.25 48.13 -21.35
CA ILE A 5 7.47 46.90 -21.58
C ILE A 5 7.94 45.93 -20.50
N VAL A 6 7.08 45.75 -19.51
CA VAL A 6 7.27 44.86 -18.36
C VAL A 6 7.17 43.41 -18.83
N PRO A 7 8.15 42.54 -18.50
CA PRO A 7 8.13 41.15 -18.92
C PRO A 7 7.04 40.37 -18.18
N LEU A 8 6.18 39.72 -18.97
CA LEU A 8 5.10 38.85 -18.54
C LEU A 8 5.68 37.60 -17.87
N ALA A 9 5.60 37.59 -16.54
CA ALA A 9 5.60 36.46 -15.61
C ALA A 9 5.78 35.06 -16.23
N PHE A 10 7.02 34.58 -16.27
CA PHE A 10 7.35 33.18 -16.46
C PHE A 10 7.39 32.49 -15.08
N LEU A 11 6.21 32.15 -14.55
CA LEU A 11 6.04 31.43 -13.29
C LEU A 11 6.30 29.93 -13.52
N LEU A 12 7.57 29.54 -13.62
CA LEU A 12 8.01 28.15 -13.75
C LEU A 12 7.93 27.42 -12.39
N LEU A 13 6.92 26.56 -12.30
CA LEU A 13 6.89 25.26 -11.61
C LEU A 13 7.74 25.08 -10.33
N ALA A 14 7.06 25.15 -9.18
CA ALA A 14 7.52 24.54 -7.95
C ALA A 14 7.54 23.00 -8.09
N LEU A 15 8.72 22.38 -7.99
CA LEU A 15 8.87 20.94 -7.79
C LEU A 15 8.69 20.60 -6.30
N PRO A 16 7.72 19.77 -5.90
CA PRO A 16 7.73 19.17 -4.56
C PRO A 16 8.60 17.91 -4.60
N GLY A 17 9.89 18.06 -4.28
CA GLY A 17 10.80 16.94 -4.06
C GLY A 17 10.69 16.41 -2.65
N CYS A 18 9.75 15.49 -2.40
CA CYS A 18 9.63 14.77 -1.13
C CYS A 18 10.63 13.60 -1.11
N THR A 19 11.75 13.72 -0.39
CA THR A 19 12.64 12.58 -0.09
C THR A 19 12.53 12.24 1.39
N ALA A 20 11.60 11.37 1.74
CA ALA A 20 11.58 10.69 3.02
C ALA A 20 11.53 9.18 2.75
N ALA A 21 12.70 8.54 2.80
CA ALA A 21 12.81 7.09 2.87
C ALA A 21 12.92 6.71 4.35
N PRO A 22 12.00 5.92 4.91
CA PRO A 22 12.21 5.30 6.20
C PRO A 22 12.81 3.90 6.04
N ASP A 23 13.71 3.60 6.96
CA ASP A 23 14.54 2.42 7.06
C ASP A 23 13.75 1.11 7.05
N ARG A 24 14.27 0.12 6.30
CA ARG A 24 13.77 -1.26 6.30
C ARG A 24 14.32 -2.01 7.51
N GLU A 25 13.64 -1.95 8.65
CA GLU A 25 13.80 -2.98 9.69
C GLU A 25 13.09 -4.27 9.24
N SER A 26 13.86 -5.18 8.65
CA SER A 26 13.42 -6.54 8.33
C SER A 26 13.59 -7.43 9.57
N GLY A 27 12.74 -7.23 10.58
CA GLY A 27 12.61 -8.14 11.71
C GLY A 27 11.67 -9.28 11.36
N ILE A 28 12.13 -10.53 11.43
CA ILE A 28 11.28 -11.72 11.33
C ILE A 28 10.28 -11.65 12.48
N SER A 29 9.05 -11.25 12.16
CA SER A 29 7.98 -11.10 13.14
C SER A 29 7.35 -12.47 13.41
N THR A 30 7.58 -13.02 14.60
CA THR A 30 6.93 -14.24 15.12
C THR A 30 5.49 -13.99 15.61
N LEU A 31 4.99 -12.77 15.47
CA LEU A 31 3.59 -12.43 15.72
C LEU A 31 2.71 -13.09 14.66
N PRO A 32 1.45 -13.48 14.99
CA PRO A 32 0.51 -13.94 14.00
C PRO A 32 0.46 -12.89 12.89
N SER A 33 0.72 -13.36 11.67
CA SER A 33 0.68 -12.59 10.45
C SER A 33 -0.46 -11.57 10.51
N SER A 34 -0.16 -10.27 10.40
CA SER A 34 -1.16 -9.18 10.52
C SER A 34 -2.35 -9.33 9.56
N TYR A 35 -2.21 -10.23 8.59
CA TYR A 35 -3.17 -10.67 7.60
C TYR A 35 -4.26 -11.64 8.11
N VAL A 36 -4.08 -12.21 9.31
CA VAL A 36 -5.02 -13.16 9.93
C VAL A 36 -6.11 -12.44 10.72
N LEU A 37 -5.88 -11.19 11.12
CA LEU A 37 -6.89 -10.37 11.80
C LEU A 37 -7.95 -9.89 10.79
N PRO A 38 -9.22 -9.75 11.22
CA PRO A 38 -10.26 -9.22 10.35
C PRO A 38 -9.89 -7.80 9.90
N PRO A 39 -10.01 -7.48 8.60
CA PRO A 39 -9.61 -6.19 8.08
C PRO A 39 -10.49 -5.09 8.71
N ARG A 40 -9.84 -4.09 9.29
CA ARG A 40 -10.52 -2.88 9.77
C ARG A 40 -10.87 -1.98 8.58
N ALA A 41 -11.89 -1.16 8.76
CA ALA A 41 -12.19 -0.09 7.81
C ALA A 41 -10.93 0.79 7.63
N ASN A 42 -10.53 1.00 6.39
CA ASN A 42 -9.34 1.78 6.08
C ASN A 42 -9.65 3.27 6.24
N THR A 43 -9.20 3.86 7.34
CA THR A 43 -9.37 5.30 7.64
C THR A 43 -8.20 6.15 7.18
N ALA A 44 -7.12 5.54 6.68
CA ALA A 44 -5.95 6.26 6.20
C ALA A 44 -6.27 7.00 4.88
N PRO A 45 -5.64 8.16 4.64
CA PRO A 45 -5.86 8.91 3.40
C PRO A 45 -5.40 8.08 2.18
N ARG A 46 -6.20 8.11 1.10
CA ARG A 46 -5.86 7.41 -0.15
C ARG A 46 -4.48 7.86 -0.66
N GLY A 47 -3.70 6.90 -1.15
CA GLY A 47 -2.34 7.15 -1.64
C GLY A 47 -1.27 7.23 -0.54
N SER A 48 -1.66 7.20 0.76
CA SER A 48 -0.69 7.07 1.84
C SER A 48 -0.17 5.64 1.98
N GLU A 49 1.02 5.48 2.56
CA GLU A 49 1.59 4.17 2.87
C GLU A 49 0.68 3.38 3.82
N ALA A 50 0.09 4.04 4.82
CA ALA A 50 -0.86 3.42 5.76
C ALA A 50 -2.11 2.88 5.05
N PHE A 51 -2.60 3.60 4.03
CA PHE A 51 -3.69 3.12 3.20
C PHE A 51 -3.29 1.87 2.42
N CYS A 52 -2.09 1.86 1.83
CA CYS A 52 -1.59 0.71 1.07
C CYS A 52 -1.34 -0.53 1.94
N ARG A 53 -0.82 -0.34 3.17
CA ARG A 53 -0.67 -1.43 4.15
C ARG A 53 -2.01 -2.07 4.49
N THR A 54 -3.02 -1.25 4.76
CA THR A 54 -4.38 -1.74 5.05
C THR A 54 -5.02 -2.43 3.84
N TYR A 55 -4.77 -1.92 2.63
CA TYR A 55 -5.22 -2.55 1.38
C TYR A 55 -4.57 -3.92 1.13
N GLY A 56 -3.26 -4.04 1.38
CA GLY A 56 -2.56 -5.33 1.37
C GLY A 56 -3.12 -6.28 2.41
N GLN A 57 -3.42 -5.79 3.62
CA GLN A 57 -4.03 -6.58 4.68
C GLN A 57 -5.37 -7.20 4.27
N GLN A 58 -6.23 -6.38 3.67
CA GLN A 58 -7.50 -6.81 3.10
C GLN A 58 -7.31 -7.85 2.00
N THR A 59 -6.33 -7.65 1.11
CA THR A 59 -6.06 -8.57 0.00
C THR A 59 -5.69 -9.96 0.50
N ALA A 60 -4.73 -10.06 1.42
CA ALA A 60 -4.32 -11.35 1.98
C ALA A 60 -5.47 -12.02 2.77
N SER A 61 -6.21 -11.25 3.58
CA SER A 61 -7.35 -11.77 4.33
C SER A 61 -8.44 -12.33 3.42
N ASN A 62 -8.73 -11.64 2.31
CA ASN A 62 -9.66 -12.11 1.29
C ASN A 62 -9.18 -13.39 0.63
N ARG A 63 -7.87 -13.53 0.38
CA ARG A 63 -7.29 -14.75 -0.16
C ARG A 63 -7.42 -15.94 0.80
N LEU A 64 -7.10 -15.75 2.08
CA LEU A 64 -7.30 -16.77 3.13
C LEU A 64 -8.76 -17.20 3.26
N ARG A 65 -9.69 -16.23 3.22
CA ARG A 65 -11.13 -16.54 3.21
C ARG A 65 -11.53 -17.35 1.98
N SER A 66 -10.92 -17.06 0.82
CA SER A 66 -11.22 -17.74 -0.44
C SER A 66 -10.69 -19.17 -0.47
N SER A 67 -9.50 -19.43 0.08
CA SER A 67 -8.97 -20.80 0.20
C SER A 67 -9.84 -21.67 1.12
N THR A 68 -10.33 -21.09 2.21
CA THR A 68 -11.21 -21.78 3.17
C THR A 68 -12.57 -22.17 2.55
N ARG A 69 -13.13 -21.34 1.67
CA ARG A 69 -14.43 -21.61 1.02
C ARG A 69 -14.41 -22.80 0.07
N ASN A 70 -13.25 -23.20 -0.46
CA ASN A 70 -13.15 -24.19 -1.52
C ASN A 70 -12.83 -25.63 -1.04
N GLY A 71 -12.64 -25.88 0.26
CA GLY A 71 -12.08 -27.18 0.70
C GLY A 71 -12.39 -27.69 2.11
N GLY A 72 -13.18 -26.99 2.93
CA GLY A 72 -13.70 -27.48 4.22
C GLY A 72 -12.67 -27.67 5.36
N ARG A 73 -11.41 -28.00 5.06
CA ARG A 73 -10.26 -27.83 5.96
C ARG A 73 -9.85 -26.37 5.89
N GLY A 74 -9.70 -25.72 7.04
CA GLY A 74 -9.23 -24.33 7.13
C GLY A 74 -7.90 -24.09 6.39
N PRO A 75 -7.44 -22.83 6.33
CA PRO A 75 -6.26 -22.47 5.55
C PRO A 75 -5.03 -23.25 6.02
N SER A 76 -4.32 -23.86 5.08
CA SER A 76 -3.03 -24.50 5.34
C SER A 76 -1.93 -23.46 5.56
N GLY A 77 -0.78 -23.87 6.10
CA GLY A 77 0.39 -23.00 6.18
C GLY A 77 0.82 -22.46 4.81
N PHE A 78 0.64 -23.25 3.75
CA PHE A 78 0.91 -22.82 2.38
C PHE A 78 -0.06 -21.71 1.92
N ASP A 79 -1.35 -21.81 2.28
CA ASP A 79 -2.34 -20.77 1.96
C ASP A 79 -2.00 -19.45 2.65
N THR A 80 -1.51 -19.51 3.90
CA THR A 80 -1.06 -18.33 4.64
C THR A 80 0.11 -17.65 3.97
N VAL A 81 1.16 -18.41 3.61
CA VAL A 81 2.33 -17.85 2.88
C VAL A 81 1.92 -17.25 1.54
N LEU A 82 1.01 -17.89 0.82
CA LEU A 82 0.53 -17.41 -0.46
C LEU A 82 -0.29 -16.11 -0.30
N ALA A 83 -1.12 -16.03 0.74
CA ALA A 83 -1.89 -14.85 1.07
C ALA A 83 -1.00 -13.67 1.44
N GLU A 84 0.02 -13.88 2.26
CA GLU A 84 1.01 -12.85 2.63
C GLU A 84 1.69 -12.27 1.39
N ARG A 85 2.17 -13.13 0.49
CA ARG A 85 2.80 -12.71 -0.77
C ARG A 85 1.85 -11.90 -1.64
N GLU A 86 0.56 -12.23 -1.69
CA GLU A 86 -0.42 -11.41 -2.39
C GLU A 86 -0.67 -10.08 -1.70
N GLY A 87 -0.72 -10.04 -0.37
CA GLY A 87 -0.80 -8.81 0.40
C GLY A 87 0.38 -7.88 0.09
N GLU A 88 1.61 -8.40 0.13
CA GLU A 88 2.83 -7.63 -0.20
C GLU A 88 2.82 -7.09 -1.63
N ARG A 89 2.41 -7.91 -2.60
CA ARG A 89 2.25 -7.48 -3.99
C ARG A 89 1.20 -6.37 -4.12
N ALA A 90 0.09 -6.48 -3.40
CA ALA A 90 -0.95 -5.45 -3.38
C ALA A 90 -0.44 -4.13 -2.76
N ILE A 91 0.36 -4.20 -1.70
CA ILE A 91 1.03 -3.01 -1.13
C ILE A 91 1.93 -2.38 -2.19
N ALA A 92 2.80 -3.15 -2.83
CA ALA A 92 3.73 -2.65 -3.84
C ALA A 92 3.00 -2.01 -5.04
N ARG A 93 1.92 -2.62 -5.51
CA ARG A 93 1.08 -2.03 -6.58
C ARG A 93 0.42 -0.74 -6.11
N CYS A 94 -0.13 -0.70 -4.91
CA CYS A 94 -0.77 0.47 -4.33
C CYS A 94 0.20 1.66 -4.19
N LEU A 95 1.42 1.40 -3.69
CA LEU A 95 2.48 2.41 -3.60
C LEU A 95 2.93 2.92 -4.97
N ALA A 96 2.87 2.06 -5.99
CA ALA A 96 3.10 2.43 -7.39
C ALA A 96 1.88 3.11 -8.07
N GLY A 97 0.84 3.48 -7.31
CA GLY A 97 -0.37 4.13 -7.83
C GLY A 97 -1.33 3.20 -8.58
N ARG A 98 -1.17 1.88 -8.46
CA ARG A 98 -1.98 0.86 -9.11
C ARG A 98 -2.82 0.11 -8.08
N THR A 99 -4.06 0.54 -7.85
CA THR A 99 -5.04 -0.18 -7.03
C THR A 99 -6.15 -0.71 -7.94
N ASN A 100 -5.97 -1.92 -8.46
CA ASN A 100 -6.99 -2.70 -9.18
C ASN A 100 -6.70 -4.19 -8.97
#